data_AF-A0ABD1WJ44-F1
#
_entry.id   AF-A0ABD1WJ44-F1
#
_cell.length_a   1.000
_cell.length_b   1.000
_cell.length_c   1.000
_cell.angle_alpha   90.00
_cell.angle_beta   90.00
_cell.angle_gamma   90.00
#
_symmetry.space_group_name_H-M   'P 1'
#
loop_
_entity.id
_entity.type
_entity.pdbx_description
1 polymer ?
#
loop_
_entity_poly.entity_id
_entity_poly.type
_entity_poly.pdbx_seq_one_letter_code
_entity_poly.pdbx_strand_id
1 'polypeptide(L)'
;MEANLFTLPSSRPPPPYTPSTTATSLSLKSHFNNLFITDTTQRRKFPSKTQILPKIQAAITRNKKEETVEKVKQELENCHLLAGISYKGLTVKQFQELRTQLPEKTKLLVAKNTLVFKAIEGTKWEALKPCMQGMNAWLFVHSEEIPAALKPYRTFQKEKKLESNDFTGAVFEGKFYGPEDFKALENLPTRDEIYANLLGSLKGPASAVVGTIQAPARDLVMVLKAYCKKLEEESGAGQ
;
A
#
# COMPACT_ATOMS: atom_id res chain seq x y z
N MET A 1 7.51 67.13 -21.98
CA MET A 1 8.73 66.33 -21.79
C MET A 1 8.41 64.94 -22.32
N GLU A 2 8.59 64.73 -23.62
CA GLU A 2 9.79 64.12 -24.24
C GLU A 2 9.92 62.64 -23.83
N ALA A 3 9.62 61.66 -24.69
CA ALA A 3 10.31 61.18 -25.90
C ALA A 3 11.13 59.91 -25.59
N ASN A 4 10.88 58.86 -26.39
CA ASN A 4 11.88 57.96 -27.00
C ASN A 4 12.68 57.00 -26.07
N LEU A 5 13.09 55.78 -26.43
CA LEU A 5 13.13 55.01 -27.68
C LEU A 5 13.48 53.54 -27.35
N PHE A 6 12.98 52.65 -28.19
CA PHE A 6 13.42 51.28 -28.47
C PHE A 6 14.94 51.01 -28.39
N THR A 7 15.37 49.80 -27.99
CA THR A 7 16.27 48.88 -28.76
C THR A 7 16.68 47.57 -28.01
N LEU A 8 16.15 46.42 -28.49
CA LEU A 8 16.71 45.05 -28.81
C LEU A 8 18.02 44.48 -28.16
N PRO A 9 18.38 43.15 -28.25
CA PRO A 9 17.74 42.02 -28.97
C PRO A 9 17.78 40.57 -28.32
N SER A 10 16.96 39.66 -28.89
CA SER A 10 17.26 38.26 -29.32
C SER A 10 17.77 37.16 -28.35
N SER A 11 16.96 36.10 -28.17
CA SER A 11 17.30 34.75 -28.67
C SER A 11 16.05 33.90 -28.93
N ARG A 12 16.05 33.11 -30.01
CA ARG A 12 14.90 32.46 -30.66
C ARG A 12 14.51 31.12 -30.01
N PRO A 13 13.21 30.76 -29.95
CA PRO A 13 12.76 29.37 -29.73
C PRO A 13 12.78 28.51 -31.01
N PRO A 14 12.80 27.16 -30.89
CA PRO A 14 13.10 26.22 -31.98
C PRO A 14 11.92 25.99 -32.94
N PRO A 15 12.18 25.58 -34.21
CA PRO A 15 11.12 25.33 -35.19
C PRO A 15 10.44 23.95 -35.02
N PRO A 16 9.18 23.81 -35.48
CA PRO A 16 8.37 22.59 -35.30
C PRO A 16 8.63 21.51 -36.36
N TYR A 17 8.44 20.24 -35.97
CA TYR A 17 8.45 19.06 -36.85
C TYR A 17 7.22 19.02 -37.78
N THR A 18 7.41 18.55 -39.02
CA THR A 18 6.32 18.11 -39.92
C THR A 18 6.65 16.77 -40.59
N PRO A 19 5.66 15.88 -40.81
CA PRO A 19 5.79 14.70 -41.66
C PRO A 19 5.11 14.94 -43.03
N SER A 20 5.64 14.38 -44.13
CA SER A 20 4.88 13.76 -45.24
C SER A 20 5.69 13.63 -46.55
N THR A 21 5.73 12.38 -47.04
CA THR A 21 5.43 11.92 -48.40
C THR A 21 5.50 12.92 -49.56
N THR A 22 6.34 12.62 -50.56
CA THR A 22 5.89 12.42 -51.96
C THR A 22 7.01 11.73 -52.76
N ALA A 23 6.66 10.60 -53.37
CA ALA A 23 7.47 9.92 -54.36
C ALA A 23 7.35 10.66 -55.69
N THR A 24 8.48 10.95 -56.34
CA THR A 24 8.51 11.40 -57.74
C THR A 24 9.45 10.49 -58.51
N SER A 25 8.85 9.57 -59.24
CA SER A 25 9.42 8.82 -60.35
C SER A 25 9.79 9.76 -61.51
N LEU A 26 10.94 9.54 -62.15
CA LEU A 26 11.29 9.89 -63.54
C LEU A 26 12.69 9.27 -63.79
N SER A 27 12.80 8.05 -64.29
CA SER A 27 12.67 7.62 -65.70
C SER A 27 13.87 7.99 -66.59
N LEU A 28 14.36 6.94 -67.29
CA LEU A 28 15.03 6.92 -68.60
C LEU A 28 16.49 7.40 -68.70
N LYS A 29 17.44 6.45 -68.74
CA LYS A 29 17.91 5.87 -70.02
C LYS A 29 18.93 4.75 -69.80
N SER A 30 18.64 3.65 -70.47
CA SER A 30 19.51 2.51 -70.73
C SER A 30 20.75 2.95 -71.49
N HIS A 31 21.93 2.50 -71.07
CA HIS A 31 23.01 2.10 -71.96
C HIS A 31 23.61 0.82 -71.39
N PHE A 32 23.22 -0.30 -72.02
CA PHE A 32 23.92 -1.56 -71.92
C PHE A 32 25.34 -1.36 -72.47
N ASN A 33 26.34 -1.78 -71.70
CA ASN A 33 27.48 -2.48 -72.28
C ASN A 33 28.07 -3.38 -71.22
N ASN A 34 27.82 -4.68 -71.40
CA ASN A 34 28.48 -5.75 -70.69
C ASN A 34 29.93 -5.82 -71.14
N LEU A 35 30.88 -5.68 -70.21
CA LEU A 35 32.15 -6.40 -70.32
C LEU A 35 32.19 -7.42 -69.19
N PHE A 36 32.40 -8.65 -69.63
CA PHE A 36 32.47 -9.87 -68.86
C PHE A 36 33.61 -9.87 -67.81
N ILE A 37 33.57 -10.92 -66.98
CA ILE A 37 34.70 -11.66 -66.38
C ILE A 37 34.98 -11.35 -64.90
N THR A 38 34.45 -12.26 -64.07
CA THR A 38 34.99 -12.88 -62.85
C THR A 38 35.98 -12.09 -61.99
N ASP A 39 35.59 -11.82 -60.73
CA ASP A 39 36.53 -11.97 -59.63
C ASP A 39 35.80 -12.40 -58.34
N THR A 40 35.88 -13.71 -58.08
CA THR A 40 36.30 -14.29 -56.82
C THR A 40 36.01 -13.51 -55.53
N THR A 41 35.06 -14.04 -54.76
CA THR A 41 35.00 -14.09 -53.29
C THR A 41 36.10 -13.32 -52.55
N GLN A 42 35.84 -12.04 -52.22
CA GLN A 42 36.49 -11.40 -51.07
C GLN A 42 35.44 -10.99 -50.06
N ARG A 43 35.10 -11.97 -49.21
CA ARG A 43 34.39 -11.76 -47.95
C ARG A 43 35.23 -10.82 -47.09
N ARG A 44 34.91 -9.52 -47.10
CA ARG A 44 35.51 -8.55 -46.19
C ARG A 44 35.28 -9.04 -44.77
N LYS A 45 36.36 -9.46 -44.09
CA LYS A 45 36.34 -9.79 -42.66
C LYS A 45 35.98 -8.51 -41.92
N PHE A 46 34.75 -8.42 -41.41
CA PHE A 46 34.40 -7.42 -40.42
C PHE A 46 35.33 -7.63 -39.21
N PRO A 47 36.10 -6.63 -38.76
CA PRO A 47 36.81 -6.76 -37.50
C PRO A 47 35.74 -6.93 -36.42
N SER A 48 35.74 -8.09 -35.75
CA SER A 48 34.91 -8.33 -34.58
C SER A 48 35.36 -7.35 -33.51
N LYS A 49 34.71 -6.19 -33.46
CA LYS A 49 34.79 -5.27 -32.33
C LYS A 49 34.27 -6.09 -31.15
N THR A 50 35.18 -6.66 -30.36
CA THR A 50 34.86 -7.24 -29.07
C THR A 50 34.18 -6.11 -28.30
N GLN A 51 32.86 -6.11 -28.30
CA GLN A 51 32.08 -5.19 -27.52
C GLN A 51 32.38 -5.55 -26.08
N ILE A 52 33.29 -4.81 -25.46
CA ILE A 52 33.48 -4.83 -24.02
C ILE A 52 32.13 -4.36 -23.48
N LEU A 53 31.28 -5.31 -23.12
CA LEU A 53 30.01 -5.01 -22.49
C LEU A 53 30.33 -4.17 -21.24
N PRO A 54 29.66 -3.02 -21.04
CA PRO A 54 29.88 -2.23 -19.86
C PRO A 54 29.62 -3.13 -18.65
N LYS A 55 30.63 -3.35 -17.82
CA LYS A 55 30.49 -4.13 -16.59
C LYS A 55 29.57 -3.34 -15.68
N ILE A 56 28.29 -3.72 -15.62
CA ILE A 56 27.27 -3.06 -14.78
C ILE A 56 27.64 -3.34 -13.31
N GLN A 57 28.50 -2.48 -12.74
CA GLN A 57 28.94 -2.58 -11.35
C GLN A 57 27.84 -2.20 -10.34
N ALA A 58 26.75 -1.57 -10.80
CA ALA A 58 25.63 -1.16 -9.97
C ALA A 58 24.61 -2.29 -9.67
N ALA A 59 24.80 -3.49 -10.25
CA ALA A 59 23.90 -4.60 -10.02
C ALA A 59 24.18 -5.25 -8.66
N ILE A 60 23.16 -5.34 -7.81
CA ILE A 60 23.23 -6.08 -6.55
C ILE A 60 23.60 -7.54 -6.87
N THR A 61 24.68 -8.02 -6.26
CA THR A 61 25.18 -9.40 -6.41
C THR A 61 24.13 -10.42 -5.94
N ARG A 62 24.28 -11.66 -6.39
CA ARG A 62 23.35 -12.74 -6.02
C ARG A 62 23.34 -12.97 -4.50
N ASN A 63 24.51 -13.04 -3.87
CA ASN A 63 24.65 -13.24 -2.42
C ASN A 63 23.89 -12.16 -1.63
N LYS A 64 24.04 -10.87 -1.98
CA LYS A 64 23.33 -9.78 -1.30
C LYS A 64 21.81 -9.85 -1.46
N LYS A 65 21.32 -10.37 -2.60
CA LYS A 65 19.88 -10.63 -2.79
C LYS A 65 19.40 -11.78 -1.92
N GLU A 66 20.20 -12.84 -1.79
CA GLU A 66 19.91 -13.99 -0.93
C GLU A 66 19.86 -13.55 0.55
N GLU A 67 20.84 -12.79 1.03
CA GLU A 67 20.83 -12.17 2.36
C GLU A 67 19.58 -11.28 2.60
N THR A 68 19.15 -10.54 1.57
CA THR A 68 17.95 -9.70 1.66
C THR A 68 16.69 -10.57 1.77
N VAL A 69 16.62 -11.68 1.04
CA VAL A 69 15.51 -12.63 1.12
C VAL A 69 15.47 -13.28 2.50
N GLU A 70 16.61 -13.67 3.06
CA GLU A 70 16.71 -14.22 4.41
C GLU A 70 16.24 -13.24 5.48
N LYS A 71 16.65 -11.97 5.39
CA LYS A 71 16.14 -10.91 6.29
C LYS A 71 14.63 -10.76 6.21
N VAL A 72 14.07 -10.75 5.00
CA VAL A 72 12.61 -10.69 4.81
C VAL A 72 11.91 -11.93 5.38
N LYS A 73 12.50 -13.13 5.23
CA LYS A 73 11.98 -14.36 5.84
C LYS A 73 11.96 -14.30 7.37
N GLN A 74 13.03 -13.81 7.99
CA GLN A 74 13.09 -13.61 9.44
C GLN A 74 12.04 -12.60 9.92
N GLU A 75 11.81 -11.54 9.16
CA GLU A 75 10.76 -10.57 9.50
C GLU A 75 9.35 -11.15 9.32
N LEU A 76 9.17 -11.99 8.30
CA LEU A 76 7.92 -12.71 8.06
C LEU A 76 7.62 -13.68 9.22
N GLU A 77 8.57 -14.51 9.65
CA GLU A 77 8.39 -15.46 10.76
C GLU A 77 7.90 -14.81 12.06
N ASN A 78 8.37 -13.58 12.33
CA ASN A 78 8.02 -12.81 13.52
C ASN A 78 6.79 -11.90 13.31
N CYS A 79 6.11 -11.95 12.15
CA CYS A 79 4.98 -11.08 11.86
C CYS A 79 3.64 -11.82 11.95
N HIS A 80 2.62 -11.13 12.46
CA HIS A 80 1.24 -11.64 12.50
C HIS A 80 0.41 -11.11 11.33
N LEU A 81 0.77 -9.93 10.82
CA LEU A 81 0.08 -9.23 9.75
C LEU A 81 1.09 -8.71 8.71
N LEU A 82 0.73 -8.89 7.45
CA LEU A 82 1.43 -8.31 6.31
C LEU A 82 0.46 -7.41 5.53
N ALA A 83 0.78 -6.13 5.36
CA ALA A 83 0.00 -5.24 4.50
C ALA A 83 0.79 -4.82 3.26
N GLY A 84 0.15 -4.89 2.10
CA GLY A 84 0.70 -4.48 0.80
C GLY A 84 0.19 -3.10 0.40
N ILE A 85 1.11 -2.18 0.18
CA ILE A 85 0.84 -0.76 -0.09
C ILE A 85 1.40 -0.39 -1.46
N SER A 86 0.56 0.07 -2.38
CA SER A 86 1.03 0.67 -3.63
C SER A 86 1.47 2.11 -3.41
N TYR A 87 2.74 2.42 -3.66
CA TYR A 87 3.27 3.77 -3.47
C TYR A 87 3.56 4.46 -4.81
N LYS A 88 2.53 4.91 -5.52
CA LYS A 88 2.69 5.78 -6.70
C LYS A 88 2.48 7.23 -6.29
N GLY A 89 3.35 8.14 -6.77
CA GLY A 89 3.18 9.58 -6.54
C GLY A 89 3.41 10.08 -5.10
N LEU A 90 4.03 9.30 -4.20
CA LEU A 90 4.37 9.77 -2.85
C LEU A 90 5.66 10.60 -2.89
N THR A 91 5.66 11.76 -2.22
CA THR A 91 6.89 12.52 -1.95
C THR A 91 7.68 11.92 -0.79
N VAL A 92 8.99 12.18 -0.74
CA VAL A 92 9.88 11.69 0.33
C VAL A 92 9.46 12.20 1.71
N LYS A 93 8.98 13.46 1.80
CA LYS A 93 8.48 14.04 3.05
C LYS A 93 7.32 13.23 3.64
N GLN A 94 6.38 12.84 2.79
CA GLN A 94 5.23 12.06 3.21
C GLN A 94 5.60 10.62 3.59
N PHE A 95 6.64 10.06 2.95
CA PHE A 95 7.17 8.75 3.36
C PHE A 95 7.88 8.83 4.71
N GLN A 96 8.54 9.96 5.00
CA GLN A 96 9.13 10.23 6.32
C GLN A 96 8.04 10.35 7.39
N GLU A 97 6.98 11.13 7.13
CA GLU A 97 5.82 11.25 8.02
C GLU A 97 5.17 9.89 8.29
N LEU A 98 5.02 9.05 7.26
CA LEU A 98 4.52 7.67 7.42
C LEU A 98 5.41 6.85 8.35
N ARG A 99 6.73 6.94 8.22
CA ARG A 99 7.65 6.23 9.12
C ARG A 99 7.58 6.74 10.56
N THR A 100 7.31 8.03 10.78
CA THR A 100 7.19 8.61 12.13
C THR A 100 5.86 8.26 12.79
N GLN A 101 4.77 8.19 12.02
CA GLN A 101 3.45 7.82 12.54
C GLN A 101 3.28 6.32 12.78
N LEU A 102 4.10 5.50 12.13
CA LEU A 102 4.14 4.07 12.37
C LEU A 102 4.78 3.79 13.73
N PRO A 103 4.18 2.91 14.57
CA PRO A 103 4.77 2.56 15.85
C PRO A 103 6.10 1.82 15.67
N GLU A 104 7.02 1.95 16.62
CA GLU A 104 8.36 1.34 16.57
C GLU A 104 8.35 -0.19 16.36
N LYS A 105 7.23 -0.83 16.70
CA LYS A 105 7.01 -2.28 16.55
C LYS A 105 6.58 -2.69 15.14
N THR A 106 6.41 -1.74 14.22
CA THR A 106 6.08 -2.00 12.81
C THR A 106 7.27 -1.68 11.93
N LYS A 107 7.53 -2.55 10.96
CA LYS A 107 8.61 -2.37 9.99
C LYS A 107 8.04 -2.16 8.60
N LEU A 108 8.47 -1.07 7.97
CA LEU A 108 8.13 -0.75 6.60
C LEU A 108 9.32 -1.07 5.70
N LEU A 109 9.23 -2.14 4.90
CA LEU A 109 10.23 -2.49 3.90
C LEU A 109 9.69 -2.34 2.49
N VAL A 110 10.51 -1.73 1.64
CA VAL A 110 10.28 -1.69 0.20
C VAL A 110 11.16 -2.77 -0.42
N ALA A 111 10.55 -3.80 -0.99
CA ALA A 111 11.25 -4.96 -1.52
C ALA A 111 10.75 -5.32 -2.93
N LYS A 112 11.66 -5.79 -3.77
CA LYS A 112 11.33 -6.23 -5.13
C LYS A 112 10.41 -7.45 -5.09
N ASN A 113 9.39 -7.46 -5.94
CA ASN A 113 8.33 -8.47 -5.96
C ASN A 113 8.88 -9.90 -6.07
N THR A 114 9.90 -10.12 -6.92
CA THR A 114 10.55 -11.44 -7.06
C THR A 114 11.28 -11.90 -5.80
N LEU A 115 11.82 -10.97 -5.00
CA LEU A 115 12.49 -11.35 -3.74
C LEU A 115 11.47 -11.77 -2.69
N VAL A 116 10.36 -11.03 -2.61
CA VAL A 116 9.28 -11.34 -1.68
C VAL A 116 8.54 -12.62 -2.09
N PHE A 117 8.39 -12.88 -3.38
CA PHE A 117 7.82 -14.14 -3.88
C PHE A 117 8.61 -15.34 -3.36
N LYS A 118 9.94 -15.30 -3.47
CA LYS A 118 10.84 -16.33 -2.90
C LYS A 118 10.86 -16.39 -1.37
N ALA A 119 10.51 -15.28 -0.71
CA ALA A 119 10.41 -15.23 0.75
C ALA A 119 9.10 -15.86 1.25
N ILE A 120 8.03 -15.72 0.48
CA ILE A 120 6.68 -16.20 0.81
C ILE A 120 6.49 -17.69 0.43
N GLU A 121 7.15 -18.18 -0.61
CA GLU A 121 7.15 -19.60 -0.97
C GLU A 121 7.56 -20.47 0.24
N GLY A 122 6.63 -21.29 0.74
CA GLY A 122 6.84 -22.13 1.93
C GLY A 122 6.32 -21.54 3.25
N THR A 123 5.61 -20.41 3.23
CA THR A 123 5.00 -19.80 4.43
C THR A 123 3.48 -19.69 4.33
N LYS A 124 2.80 -19.36 5.42
CA LYS A 124 1.34 -19.20 5.47
C LYS A 124 0.81 -18.03 4.63
N TRP A 125 1.68 -17.20 4.05
CA TRP A 125 1.32 -15.97 3.33
C TRP A 125 1.21 -16.13 1.81
N GLU A 126 1.19 -17.38 1.29
CA GLU A 126 1.09 -17.63 -0.16
C GLU A 126 -0.16 -17.04 -0.84
N ALA A 127 -1.22 -16.78 -0.07
CA ALA A 127 -2.42 -16.11 -0.56
C ALA A 127 -2.17 -14.71 -1.13
N LEU A 128 -1.00 -14.12 -0.88
CA LEU A 128 -0.64 -12.77 -1.33
C LEU A 128 -0.12 -12.70 -2.78
N LYS A 129 0.23 -13.83 -3.40
CA LYS A 129 0.79 -13.93 -4.76
C LYS A 129 0.12 -13.00 -5.81
N PRO A 130 -1.22 -12.90 -5.92
CA PRO A 130 -1.85 -12.03 -6.92
C PRO A 130 -1.67 -10.54 -6.65
N CYS A 131 -1.50 -10.15 -5.38
CA CYS A 131 -1.33 -8.76 -4.97
C CYS A 131 0.10 -8.27 -5.09
N MET A 132 1.03 -9.14 -5.48
CA MET A 132 2.44 -8.79 -5.69
C MET A 132 2.69 -8.17 -7.07
N GLN A 133 1.66 -7.74 -7.77
CA GLN A 133 1.76 -7.09 -9.08
C GLN A 133 1.74 -5.57 -8.91
N GLY A 134 2.80 -4.89 -9.36
CA GLY A 134 2.93 -3.44 -9.26
C GLY A 134 4.03 -2.98 -8.30
N MET A 135 3.89 -1.75 -7.82
CA MET A 135 4.87 -1.07 -6.97
C MET A 135 4.51 -1.24 -5.50
N ASN A 136 5.06 -2.26 -4.83
CA ASN A 136 4.60 -2.61 -3.49
C ASN A 136 5.63 -2.26 -2.41
N ALA A 137 5.15 -1.60 -1.36
CA ALA A 137 5.78 -1.52 -0.06
C ALA A 137 5.08 -2.51 0.87
N TRP A 138 5.87 -3.19 1.69
CA TRP A 138 5.40 -4.20 2.63
C TRP A 138 5.50 -3.64 4.03
N LEU A 139 4.40 -3.72 4.76
CA LEU A 139 4.34 -3.41 6.17
C LEU A 139 4.26 -4.70 6.96
N PHE A 140 5.29 -4.96 7.77
CA PHE A 140 5.33 -6.07 8.72
C PHE A 140 4.93 -5.56 10.10
N VAL A 141 3.91 -6.17 10.68
CA VAL A 141 3.49 -5.87 12.06
C VAL A 141 3.95 -7.02 12.96
N HIS A 142 4.93 -6.73 13.81
CA HIS A 142 5.48 -7.70 14.78
C HIS A 142 4.71 -7.76 16.09
N SER A 143 3.84 -6.77 16.35
CA SER A 143 3.00 -6.73 17.55
C SER A 143 1.57 -7.16 17.23
N GLU A 144 0.86 -7.73 18.20
CA GLU A 144 -0.56 -8.09 18.06
C GLU A 144 -1.49 -6.86 17.88
N GLU A 145 -0.95 -5.65 17.97
CA GLU A 145 -1.67 -4.39 17.73
C GLU A 145 -1.81 -4.11 16.23
N ILE A 146 -2.49 -5.01 15.54
CA ILE A 146 -2.91 -4.90 14.14
C ILE A 146 -3.59 -3.55 13.84
N PRO A 147 -4.59 -3.09 14.61
CA PRO A 147 -5.28 -1.83 14.29
C PRO A 147 -4.39 -0.60 14.46
N ALA A 148 -3.35 -0.65 15.30
CA ALA A 148 -2.46 0.49 15.53
C ALA A 148 -1.58 0.79 14.31
N ALA A 149 -1.27 -0.23 13.50
CA ALA A 149 -0.53 -0.06 12.25
C ALA A 149 -1.45 0.37 11.09
N LEU A 150 -2.70 -0.09 11.09
CA LEU A 150 -3.66 0.15 10.01
C LEU A 150 -4.37 1.52 10.12
N LYS A 151 -4.62 2.01 11.34
CA LYS A 151 -5.26 3.32 11.58
C LYS A 151 -4.45 4.48 10.99
N PRO A 152 -3.14 4.65 11.28
CA PRO A 152 -2.32 5.70 10.66
C PRO A 152 -2.33 5.58 9.14
N TYR A 153 -2.18 4.37 8.62
CA TYR A 153 -2.14 4.15 7.17
C TYR A 153 -3.45 4.56 6.46
N ARG A 154 -4.62 4.29 7.05
CA ARG A 154 -5.89 4.79 6.51
C ARG A 154 -6.03 6.29 6.65
N THR A 155 -5.60 6.88 7.76
CA THR A 155 -5.59 8.34 7.93
C THR A 155 -4.75 8.97 6.82
N PHE A 156 -3.57 8.41 6.52
CA PHE A 156 -2.78 8.80 5.36
C PHE A 156 -3.51 8.61 4.02
N GLN A 157 -4.25 7.52 3.82
CA GLN A 157 -5.06 7.36 2.60
C GLN A 157 -6.15 8.45 2.50
N LYS A 158 -6.80 8.80 3.61
CA LYS A 158 -7.90 9.78 3.67
C LYS A 158 -7.42 11.22 3.53
N GLU A 159 -6.30 11.58 4.13
CA GLU A 159 -5.69 12.92 4.03
C GLU A 159 -5.24 13.22 2.61
N LYS A 160 -4.86 12.16 1.90
CA LYS A 160 -4.07 12.27 0.69
C LYS A 160 -4.83 11.84 -0.55
N LYS A 161 -6.15 12.08 -0.59
CA LYS A 161 -7.10 11.88 -1.72
C LYS A 161 -6.57 12.42 -3.06
N LEU A 162 -5.51 11.81 -3.57
CA LEU A 162 -4.85 11.99 -4.85
C LEU A 162 -4.62 10.58 -5.38
N GLU A 163 -5.71 10.02 -5.92
CA GLU A 163 -5.82 9.03 -7.01
C GLU A 163 -4.86 7.81 -7.12
N SER A 164 -3.94 7.55 -6.19
CA SER A 164 -2.81 6.65 -6.50
C SER A 164 -2.25 5.87 -5.30
N ASN A 165 -3.08 5.58 -4.29
CA ASN A 165 -2.75 4.64 -3.24
C ASN A 165 -3.70 3.45 -3.31
N ASP A 166 -3.57 2.67 -4.39
CA ASP A 166 -4.27 1.41 -4.54
C ASP A 166 -3.77 0.45 -3.47
N PHE A 167 -4.50 0.38 -2.36
CA PHE A 167 -4.24 -0.59 -1.31
C PHE A 167 -4.35 -1.98 -1.92
N THR A 168 -3.23 -2.71 -1.97
CA THR A 168 -3.15 -3.97 -2.71
C THR A 168 -3.70 -5.13 -1.88
N GLY A 169 -3.87 -4.94 -0.57
CA GLY A 169 -4.51 -5.89 0.34
C GLY A 169 -3.72 -6.09 1.63
N ALA A 170 -4.40 -6.60 2.66
CA ALA A 170 -3.78 -7.09 3.88
C ALA A 170 -3.87 -8.61 3.91
N VAL A 171 -2.89 -9.26 4.55
CA VAL A 171 -2.97 -10.68 4.88
C VAL A 171 -2.85 -10.81 6.38
N PHE A 172 -3.87 -11.43 6.96
CA PHE A 172 -3.92 -11.76 8.38
C PHE A 172 -4.10 -13.27 8.52
N GLU A 173 -3.22 -13.92 9.26
CA GLU A 173 -3.30 -15.37 9.56
C GLU A 173 -3.51 -16.28 8.32
N GLY A 174 -2.93 -15.90 7.18
CA GLY A 174 -3.05 -16.64 5.92
C GLY A 174 -4.36 -16.41 5.14
N LYS A 175 -5.25 -15.55 5.63
CA LYS A 175 -6.41 -15.05 4.89
C LYS A 175 -6.06 -13.74 4.20
N PHE A 176 -6.40 -13.65 2.92
CA PHE A 176 -6.26 -12.44 2.13
C PHE A 176 -7.48 -11.54 2.32
N TYR A 177 -7.23 -10.26 2.65
CA TYR A 177 -8.22 -9.21 2.84
C TYR A 177 -8.02 -8.14 1.76
N GLY A 178 -9.07 -7.92 0.97
CA GLY A 178 -9.09 -6.89 -0.06
C GLY A 178 -9.29 -5.47 0.52
N PRO A 179 -9.41 -4.46 -0.34
CA PRO A 179 -9.63 -3.07 0.07
C PRO A 179 -10.98 -2.84 0.77
N GLU A 180 -11.99 -3.67 0.49
CA GLU A 180 -13.30 -3.58 1.16
C GLU A 180 -13.27 -4.22 2.56
N ASP A 181 -12.65 -5.40 2.67
CA ASP A 181 -12.53 -6.13 3.93
C ASP A 181 -11.50 -5.51 4.88
N PHE A 182 -10.64 -4.63 4.36
CA PHE A 182 -9.70 -3.85 5.17
C PHE A 182 -10.41 -3.02 6.24
N LYS A 183 -11.64 -2.54 5.97
CA LYS A 183 -12.47 -1.82 6.96
C LYS A 183 -12.78 -2.67 8.20
N ALA A 184 -12.89 -4.00 8.04
CA ALA A 184 -13.14 -4.90 9.15
C ALA A 184 -11.91 -5.04 10.06
N LEU A 185 -10.70 -4.98 9.49
CA LEU A 185 -9.45 -5.00 10.25
C LEU A 185 -9.23 -3.70 11.05
N GLU A 186 -9.78 -2.59 10.59
CA GLU A 186 -9.70 -1.30 11.27
C GLU A 186 -10.59 -1.19 12.51
N ASN A 187 -11.78 -1.80 12.42
CA ASN A 187 -12.74 -1.83 13.52
C ASN A 187 -12.30 -2.77 14.65
N LEU A 188 -11.14 -3.43 14.50
CA LEU A 188 -10.60 -4.25 15.56
C LEU A 188 -10.25 -3.33 16.76
N PRO A 189 -10.83 -3.59 17.94
CA PRO A 189 -10.58 -2.79 19.14
C PRO A 189 -9.12 -2.92 19.58
N THR A 190 -8.67 -2.00 20.44
CA THR A 190 -7.37 -2.13 21.12
C THR A 190 -7.35 -3.35 22.06
N ARG A 191 -6.17 -3.80 22.50
CA ARG A 191 -6.07 -4.96 23.42
C ARG A 191 -6.93 -4.79 24.67
N ASP A 192 -6.89 -3.62 25.29
CA ASP A 192 -7.67 -3.31 26.49
C ASP A 192 -9.17 -3.33 26.20
N GLU A 193 -9.58 -2.82 25.03
CA GLU A 193 -10.96 -2.90 24.57
C GLU A 193 -11.39 -4.34 24.25
N ILE A 194 -10.51 -5.18 23.70
CA ILE A 194 -10.78 -6.60 23.45
C ILE A 194 -10.98 -7.33 24.78
N TYR A 195 -10.11 -7.08 25.77
CA TYR A 195 -10.28 -7.63 27.11
C TYR A 195 -11.54 -7.11 27.78
N ALA A 196 -11.84 -5.81 27.66
CA ALA A 196 -13.05 -5.21 28.20
C ALA A 196 -14.32 -5.78 27.54
N ASN A 197 -14.31 -6.00 26.23
CA ASN A 197 -15.44 -6.61 25.50
C ASN A 197 -15.60 -8.10 25.85
N LEU A 198 -14.50 -8.83 26.02
CA LEU A 198 -14.54 -10.22 26.48
C LEU A 198 -15.10 -10.32 27.90
N LEU A 199 -14.57 -9.51 28.82
CA LEU A 199 -15.05 -9.43 30.20
C LEU A 199 -16.49 -8.92 30.28
N GLY A 200 -16.86 -7.95 29.44
CA GLY A 200 -18.22 -7.42 29.33
C GLY A 200 -19.20 -8.48 28.82
N SER A 201 -18.80 -9.24 27.81
CA SER A 201 -19.60 -10.35 27.27
C SER A 201 -19.76 -11.47 28.28
N LEU A 202 -18.76 -11.72 29.13
CA LEU A 202 -18.83 -12.70 30.21
C LEU A 202 -19.66 -12.19 31.40
N LYS A 203 -19.54 -10.90 31.74
CA LYS A 203 -20.27 -10.26 32.83
C LYS A 203 -21.74 -10.02 32.50
N GLY A 204 -22.09 -9.82 31.23
CA GLY A 204 -23.46 -9.62 30.75
C GLY A 204 -24.43 -10.69 31.26
N PRO A 205 -24.24 -11.99 30.94
CA PRO A 205 -25.12 -13.05 31.40
C PRO A 205 -25.09 -13.21 32.93
N ALA A 206 -23.92 -13.07 33.57
CA ALA A 206 -23.83 -13.14 35.03
C ALA A 206 -24.67 -12.05 35.72
N SER A 207 -24.63 -10.82 35.21
CA SER A 207 -25.41 -9.71 35.73
C SER A 207 -26.90 -9.87 35.42
N ALA A 208 -27.25 -10.42 34.26
CA ALA A 208 -28.63 -10.69 33.89
C ALA A 208 -29.27 -11.72 34.84
N VAL A 209 -28.55 -12.80 35.19
CA VAL A 209 -29.03 -13.82 36.15
C VAL A 209 -29.29 -13.19 37.52
N VAL A 210 -28.35 -12.41 38.06
CA VAL A 210 -28.54 -11.69 39.33
C VAL A 210 -29.74 -10.74 39.26
N GLY A 211 -29.88 -10.03 38.14
CA GLY A 211 -31.03 -9.15 37.89
C GLY A 211 -32.36 -9.89 37.92
N THR A 212 -32.46 -11.06 37.27
CA THR A 212 -33.70 -11.85 37.26
C THR A 212 -34.09 -12.37 38.65
N ILE A 213 -33.13 -12.72 39.50
CA ILE A 213 -33.41 -13.18 40.86
C ILE A 213 -33.84 -12.00 41.74
N GLN A 214 -33.25 -10.82 41.55
CA GLN A 214 -33.57 -9.63 42.36
C GLN A 214 -34.82 -8.89 41.89
N ALA A 215 -35.23 -9.03 40.62
CA ALA A 215 -36.40 -8.38 40.04
C ALA A 215 -37.68 -8.54 40.88
N PRO A 216 -38.14 -9.77 41.21
CA PRO A 216 -39.39 -9.93 41.97
C PRO A 216 -39.33 -9.29 43.37
N ALA A 217 -38.18 -9.34 44.05
CA ALA A 217 -38.02 -8.69 45.35
C ALA A 217 -38.07 -7.16 45.24
N ARG A 218 -37.51 -6.61 44.16
CA ARG A 218 -37.46 -5.17 43.91
C ARG A 218 -38.83 -4.59 43.53
N ASP A 219 -39.61 -5.35 42.74
CA ASP A 219 -40.96 -4.97 42.33
C ASP A 219 -41.90 -4.88 43.55
N LEU A 220 -41.81 -5.83 44.49
CA LEU A 220 -42.58 -5.78 45.74
C LEU A 220 -42.24 -4.53 46.58
N VAL A 221 -40.96 -4.21 46.71
CA VAL A 221 -40.51 -3.02 47.45
C VAL A 221 -40.96 -1.72 46.74
N MET A 222 -40.96 -1.69 45.41
CA MET A 222 -41.44 -0.55 44.62
C MET A 222 -42.95 -0.31 44.83
N VAL A 223 -43.77 -1.37 44.82
CA VAL A 223 -45.21 -1.27 45.08
C VAL A 223 -45.49 -0.76 46.49
N LEU A 224 -44.80 -1.29 47.50
CA LEU A 224 -44.92 -0.82 48.88
C LEU A 224 -44.52 0.65 49.03
N LYS A 225 -43.41 1.07 48.41
CA LYS A 225 -43.00 2.48 48.40
C LYS A 225 -44.02 3.39 47.71
N ALA A 226 -44.60 2.96 46.60
CA ALA A 226 -45.63 3.72 45.91
C ALA A 226 -46.89 3.89 46.78
N TYR A 227 -47.25 2.87 47.55
CA TYR A 227 -48.37 2.95 48.49
C TYR A 227 -48.09 3.91 49.65
N CYS A 228 -46.92 3.81 50.29
CA CYS A 228 -46.51 4.75 51.33
C CYS A 228 -46.52 6.20 50.82
N LYS A 229 -46.01 6.45 49.61
CA LYS A 229 -45.98 7.79 49.02
C LYS A 229 -47.38 8.36 48.76
N LYS A 230 -48.33 7.53 48.33
CA LYS A 230 -49.73 7.96 48.17
C LYS A 230 -50.35 8.38 49.50
N LEU A 231 -50.11 7.63 50.56
CA LEU A 231 -50.58 7.98 51.90
C LEU A 231 -49.96 9.27 52.41
N GLU A 232 -48.68 9.53 52.10
CA GLU A 232 -48.01 10.78 52.44
C GLU A 232 -48.60 11.97 51.66
N GLU A 233 -48.88 11.83 50.36
CA GLU A 233 -49.55 12.86 49.55
C GLU A 233 -51.00 13.12 50.00
N GLU A 234 -51.75 12.07 50.38
CA GLU A 234 -53.09 12.21 50.96
C GLU A 234 -53.05 12.88 52.36
N SER A 235 -52.00 12.65 53.15
CA SER A 235 -51.81 13.32 54.44
C SER A 235 -51.28 14.76 54.33
N GLY A 236 -50.56 15.09 53.26
CA GLY A 236 -50.04 16.43 52.97
C GLY A 236 -51.04 17.35 52.27
N ALA A 237 -52.07 16.81 51.60
CA ALA A 237 -53.17 17.58 51.00
C ALA A 237 -54.26 18.00 52.02
N GLY A 238 -54.13 17.57 53.28
CA GLY A 238 -55.05 17.88 54.38
C GLY A 238 -54.60 18.99 55.34
N GLN A 239 -53.54 19.76 55.01
CA GLN A 239 -53.13 20.99 55.70
C GLN A 239 -53.24 22.22 54.80
#